data_AF-A0A5D4T8K7-F1
#
_entry.id   AF-A0A5D4T8K7-F1
#
_cell.length_a   1.000
_cell.length_b   1.000
_cell.length_c   1.000
_cell.angle_alpha   90.00
_cell.angle_beta   90.00
_cell.angle_gamma   90.00
#
_symmetry.space_group_name_H-M   'P 1'
#
loop_
_entity.id
_entity.type
_entity.pdbx_description
1 polymer ?
#
loop_
_entity_poly.entity_id
_entity_poly.type
_entity_poly.pdbx_seq_one_letter_code
_entity_poly.pdbx_strand_id
1 'polypeptide(L)'
;MKWEDVCQAFPKQWVLIEAFQAYTNENNERILDEIAPLKKFSNSPDAMKAYQEIHLEDPKRKLYVLHTSRKEPIIIEKKWAGVRR
;
A
#
# COMPACT_ATOMS: atom_id res chain seq x y z
N MET A 1 -6.90 -9.93 5.24
CA MET A 1 -8.20 -9.51 4.64
C MET A 1 -7.99 -9.05 3.21
N LYS A 2 -9.05 -8.97 2.40
CA LYS A 2 -8.98 -8.46 1.02
C LYS A 2 -9.07 -6.92 1.02
N TRP A 3 -8.67 -6.29 -0.08
CA TRP A 3 -8.77 -4.83 -0.22
C TRP A 3 -10.21 -4.31 -0.18
N GLU A 4 -11.16 -5.10 -0.66
CA GLU A 4 -12.59 -4.80 -0.60
C GLU A 4 -13.07 -4.65 0.85
N ASP A 5 -12.62 -5.52 1.76
CA ASP A 5 -12.94 -5.45 3.19
C ASP A 5 -12.40 -4.15 3.80
N VAL A 6 -11.19 -3.74 3.42
CA VAL A 6 -10.59 -2.47 3.87
C VAL A 6 -11.39 -1.28 3.37
N CYS A 7 -11.87 -1.32 2.13
CA CYS A 7 -12.71 -0.26 1.57
C CYS A 7 -14.05 -0.10 2.32
N GLN A 8 -14.64 -1.21 2.75
CA GLN A 8 -15.89 -1.22 3.53
C GLN A 8 -15.65 -0.73 4.97
N ALA A 9 -14.56 -1.16 5.61
CA ALA A 9 -14.23 -0.78 6.99
C ALA A 9 -13.79 0.68 7.13
N PHE A 10 -13.16 1.26 6.11
CA PHE A 10 -12.56 2.60 6.15
C PHE A 10 -12.98 3.45 4.94
N PRO A 11 -14.28 3.77 4.75
CA PRO A 11 -14.74 4.46 3.54
C PRO A 11 -14.19 5.90 3.43
N LYS A 12 -13.71 6.27 2.24
CA LYS A 12 -13.20 7.63 1.90
C LYS A 12 -12.08 8.09 2.84
N GLN A 13 -11.10 7.22 3.08
CA GLN A 13 -9.95 7.47 3.93
C GLN A 13 -8.66 7.08 3.20
N TRP A 14 -7.55 7.69 3.61
CA TRP A 14 -6.22 7.17 3.32
C TRP A 14 -5.90 6.05 4.31
N VAL A 15 -5.36 4.94 3.83
CA VAL A 15 -5.00 3.79 4.66
C VAL A 15 -3.58 3.37 4.32
N LEU A 16 -2.76 3.22 5.36
CA LEU A 16 -1.48 2.53 5.29
C LEU A 16 -1.74 1.05 5.53
N ILE A 17 -1.41 0.23 4.55
CA ILE A 17 -1.58 -1.21 4.60
C ILE A 17 -0.23 -1.90 4.49
N GLU A 18 -0.14 -3.10 5.05
CA GLU A 18 0.92 -4.06 4.78
C GLU A 18 0.36 -5.21 3.94
N ALA A 19 1.11 -5.62 2.91
CA ALA A 19 0.79 -6.78 2.09
C ALA A 19 1.61 -7.98 2.53
N PHE A 20 0.95 -8.98 3.12
CA PHE A 20 1.56 -10.26 3.44
C PHE A 20 1.73 -11.12 2.19
N GLN A 21 0.71 -11.13 1.34
CA GLN A 21 0.74 -11.82 0.05
C GLN A 21 0.35 -10.86 -1.07
N ALA A 22 1.22 -10.79 -2.06
CA ALA A 22 0.98 -10.03 -3.28
C ALA A 22 1.84 -10.62 -4.40
N TYR A 23 1.32 -10.59 -5.62
CA TYR A 23 2.01 -11.04 -6.82
C TYR A 23 1.87 -9.98 -7.91
N THR A 24 2.75 -10.03 -8.91
CA THR A 24 2.69 -9.12 -10.06
C THR A 24 2.15 -9.91 -11.24
N ASN A 25 1.10 -9.40 -11.89
CA ASN A 25 0.48 -10.06 -13.03
C ASN A 25 1.26 -9.80 -14.33
N GLU A 26 0.79 -10.39 -15.43
CA GLU A 26 1.40 -10.26 -16.77
C GLU A 26 1.43 -8.81 -17.28
N ASN A 27 0.55 -7.94 -16.76
CA ASN A 27 0.47 -6.52 -17.10
C ASN A 27 1.40 -5.64 -16.24
N ASN A 28 2.29 -6.22 -15.44
CA ASN A 28 3.13 -5.52 -14.44
C ASN A 28 2.35 -4.79 -13.33
N GLU A 29 1.11 -5.22 -13.07
CA GLU A 29 0.30 -4.69 -11.99
C GLU A 29 0.49 -5.54 -10.75
N ARG A 30 0.65 -4.87 -9.61
CA ARG A 30 0.80 -5.50 -8.31
C ARG A 30 -0.58 -5.79 -7.72
N ILE A 31 -0.91 -7.07 -7.62
CA ILE A 31 -2.16 -7.57 -7.06
C ILE A 31 -1.97 -7.85 -5.57
N LEU A 32 -2.82 -7.27 -4.74
CA LEU A 32 -2.80 -7.40 -3.28
C LEU A 32 -3.76 -8.50 -2.84
N ASP A 33 -3.21 -9.66 -2.48
CA ASP A 33 -4.00 -10.87 -2.24
C ASP A 33 -4.34 -11.03 -0.75
N GLU A 34 -3.39 -10.73 0.14
CA GLU A 34 -3.61 -10.68 1.57
C GLU A 34 -2.95 -9.45 2.18
N ILE A 35 -3.77 -8.61 2.82
CA ILE A 35 -3.33 -7.37 3.42
C ILE A 35 -3.83 -7.21 4.86
N ALA A 36 -3.16 -6.35 5.62
CA ALA A 36 -3.64 -5.79 6.88
C ALA A 36 -3.56 -4.26 6.88
N PRO A 37 -4.64 -3.57 7.27
CA PRO A 37 -4.61 -2.14 7.53
C PRO A 37 -3.86 -1.87 8.84
N LEU A 38 -2.86 -0.99 8.78
CA LEU A 38 -2.07 -0.58 9.95
C LEU A 38 -2.62 0.69 10.58
N LYS A 39 -2.88 1.71 9.76
CA LYS A 39 -3.35 3.04 10.20
C LYS A 39 -4.24 3.68 9.13
N LYS A 40 -5.16 4.55 9.57
CA LYS A 40 -6.01 5.38 8.70
C LYS A 40 -5.72 6.86 8.90
N PHE A 41 -5.92 7.64 7.86
CA PHE A 41 -5.62 9.07 7.81
C PHE A 41 -6.68 9.83 7.01
N SER A 42 -6.87 11.10 7.35
CA SER A 42 -7.74 12.01 6.60
C SER A 42 -7.07 12.60 5.36
N ASN A 43 -5.73 12.63 5.33
CA ASN A 43 -4.95 13.24 4.25
C ASN A 43 -3.75 12.36 3.85
N SER A 44 -3.22 12.59 2.64
CA SER A 44 -2.09 11.81 2.12
C SER A 44 -0.74 12.15 2.76
N PRO A 45 -0.41 13.41 3.14
CA PRO A 45 0.87 13.71 3.76
C PRO A 45 1.12 12.94 5.06
N ASP A 46 0.13 12.87 5.95
CA ASP A 46 0.26 12.15 7.21
C ASP A 46 0.41 10.64 6.99
N ALA A 47 -0.31 10.09 6.01
CA ALA A 47 -0.19 8.68 5.62
C ALA A 47 1.20 8.36 5.07
N MET A 48 1.75 9.23 4.23
CA MET A 48 3.09 9.08 3.67
C MET A 48 4.19 9.24 4.72
N LYS A 49 4.02 10.16 5.68
CA LYS A 49 4.94 10.30 6.81
C LYS A 49 5.00 9.02 7.63
N ALA A 50 3.85 8.45 7.98
CA ALA A 50 3.79 7.18 8.72
C ALA A 50 4.40 6.01 7.92
N TYR A 51 4.18 5.97 6.59
CA TYR A 51 4.86 5.02 5.72
C TYR A 51 6.39 5.15 5.81
N GLN A 52 6.92 6.38 5.73
CA GLN A 52 8.36 6.64 5.77
C GLN A 52 8.99 6.22 7.10
N GLU A 53 8.33 6.51 8.22
CA GLU A 53 8.79 6.11 9.56
C GLU A 53 8.95 4.60 9.65
N ILE A 54 7.93 3.83 9.25
CA ILE A 54 7.99 2.36 9.29
C ILE A 54 8.99 1.82 8.27
N HIS A 55 9.06 2.40 7.07
CA HIS A 55 9.98 1.95 6.03
C HIS A 55 11.45 2.23 6.40
N LEU A 56 11.72 3.26 7.21
CA LEU A 56 13.06 3.53 7.73
C LEU A 56 13.48 2.46 8.76
N GLU A 57 12.54 2.03 9.60
CA GLU A 57 12.76 0.98 10.60
C GLU A 57 12.92 -0.41 9.96
N ASP A 58 12.06 -0.74 9.00
CA ASP A 58 12.12 -2.01 8.26
C ASP A 58 11.77 -1.84 6.77
N PRO A 59 12.79 -1.63 5.91
CA PRO A 59 12.60 -1.47 4.48
C PRO A 59 12.05 -2.71 3.75
N LYS A 60 12.07 -3.89 4.40
CA LYS A 60 11.64 -5.15 3.78
C LYS A 60 10.12 -5.31 3.82
N ARG A 61 9.44 -4.57 4.69
CA ARG A 61 7.98 -4.60 4.80
C ARG A 61 7.34 -4.06 3.52
N LYS A 62 6.38 -4.81 2.99
CA LYS A 62 5.64 -4.48 1.77
C LYS A 62 4.48 -3.54 2.12
N LEU A 63 4.81 -2.28 2.30
CA LEU A 63 3.85 -1.25 2.72
C LEU A 63 3.29 -0.51 1.51
N TYR A 64 2.02 -0.12 1.59
CA TYR A 64 1.36 0.70 0.57
C TYR A 64 0.47 1.75 1.23
N VAL A 65 0.41 2.95 0.66
CA VAL A 65 -0.52 4.00 1.03
C VAL A 65 -1.56 4.13 -0.09
N LEU A 66 -2.81 3.81 0.23
CA LEU A 66 -3.91 3.81 -0.74
C LEU A 66 -5.12 4.56 -0.20
N HIS A 67 -5.92 5.12 -1.09
CA HIS A 67 -7.19 5.75 -0.74
C HIS A 67 -8.35 4.79 -1.04
N THR A 68 -9.22 4.55 -0.06
CA THR A 68 -10.29 3.54 -0.14
C THR A 68 -11.44 3.89 -1.08
N SER A 69 -11.45 5.10 -1.67
CA SER A 69 -12.36 5.39 -2.79
C SER A 69 -11.99 4.62 -4.07
N ARG A 70 -10.76 4.09 -4.16
CA ARG A 70 -10.28 3.28 -5.29
C ARG A 70 -10.53 1.81 -4.98
N LYS A 71 -11.66 1.27 -5.46
CA LYS A 71 -12.04 -0.14 -5.25
C LYS A 71 -11.04 -1.11 -5.89
N GLU A 72 -10.48 -0.73 -7.02
CA GLU A 72 -9.47 -1.51 -7.75
C GLU A 72 -8.20 -0.65 -7.90
N PRO A 73 -7.28 -0.71 -6.93
CA PRO A 73 -6.06 0.09 -6.96
C PRO A 73 -5.08 -0.54 -7.95
N ILE A 74 -4.88 0.13 -9.09
CA ILE A 74 -3.82 -0.25 -10.03
C ILE A 74 -2.49 0.25 -9.47
N ILE A 75 -1.63 -0.70 -9.09
CA ILE A 75 -0.29 -0.43 -8.55
C ILE A 75 0.73 -0.92 -9.56
N ILE A 76 1.52 -0.01 -10.14
CA ILE A 76 2.58 -0.35 -11.09
C ILE A 76 3.92 -0.38 -10.34
N GLU A 77 4.55 -1.54 -10.27
CA GLU A 77 5.89 -1.65 -9.68
C GLU A 77 6.95 -1.17 -10.68
N LYS A 78 7.46 0.05 -10.46
CA LYS A 78 8.61 0.54 -11.21
C LYS A 78 9.90 0.05 -10.55
N LYS A 79 10.54 -0.97 -11.15
CA LYS A 79 11.89 -1.41 -10.75
C LYS A 79 12.91 -0.37 -11.22
N TRP A 80 13.53 0.34 -10.29
CA TRP A 80 14.63 1.26 -10.61
C TRP A 80 15.94 0.48 -10.54
N ALA A 81 16.54 0.18 -11.70
CA ALA A 81 17.91 -0.28 -11.79
C ALA A 81 18.85 0.94 -11.67
N GLY A 82 19.03 1.44 -10.45
CA GLY A 82 19.92 2.58 -10.18
C GLY A 82 20.73 2.33 -8.92
N VAL A 83 22.05 2.50 -9.03
CA VAL A 83 22.97 2.49 -7.88
C VAL A 83 22.62 3.68 -7.00
N ARG A 84 22.07 3.44 -5.81
CA ARG A 84 22.03 4.46 -4.75
C ARG A 84 23.48 4.66 -4.30
N ARG A 85 24.11 5.76 -4.71
CA ARG A 85 25.38 6.23 -4.14
C ARG A 85 25.11 6.87 -2.78
#